data_AF-A0A4Y1RML2-F1
#
_entry.id   AF-A0A4Y1RML2-F1
#
_cell.length_a   1.000
_cell.length_b   1.000
_cell.length_c   1.000
_cell.angle_alpha   90.00
_cell.angle_beta   90.00
_cell.angle_gamma   90.00
#
_symmetry.space_group_name_H-M   'P 1'
#
loop_
_entity.id
_entity.type
_entity.pdbx_description
1 polymer ?
#
loop_
_entity_poly.entity_id
_entity_poly.type
_entity_poly.pdbx_seq_one_letter_code
_entity_poly.pdbx_strand_id
1 'polypeptide(L)'
;MTGLCKNLIFVTHIFNLFFSPSRRSARIHHRGHSKLPRHYESKTKVDDILNAVVEIVAAAVTIVVVAIPEGLPLAVTLTLAYSMKRMMVDKAMVRKLSACETMGSATVICTDKTGTLTMNEMKVTKFWLGEEPVAEEAFSSISPYVLNLIQEGVALNTTGSIYRPSSNSEIEISGSPTEKAILSWAVHGSKMDMQKVVKSCSILYVEAFNSQKKRSGVLMKRKADNNTIQAHWKGAAEMILAMCTSYYSASGLVINMDDNAKMRFEQIIQGMAASSLRCIAFAHKEIPAEEQVDERDHKALLKKMD
;
A
#
# COMPACT_ATOMS: atom_id res chain seq x y z
N MET A 1 -7.90 7.16 13.46
CA MET A 1 -7.03 5.99 13.25
C MET A 1 -6.44 6.07 11.84
N THR A 2 -5.31 6.78 11.66
CA THR A 2 -4.73 7.05 10.33
C THR A 2 -3.85 5.89 9.86
N GLY A 3 -4.42 5.00 9.04
CA GLY A 3 -3.72 3.82 8.49
C GLY A 3 -2.44 4.16 7.73
N LEU A 4 -1.42 3.31 7.86
CA LEU A 4 -0.10 3.54 7.26
C LEU A 4 -0.17 3.36 5.73
N CYS A 5 0.07 4.42 4.97
CA CYS A 5 0.58 4.28 3.60
C CYS A 5 2.07 3.89 3.62
N LYS A 6 2.54 3.18 2.58
CA LYS A 6 3.97 2.83 2.44
C LYS A 6 4.70 3.98 1.74
N ASN A 7 5.05 5.02 2.47
CA ASN A 7 5.53 6.26 1.86
C ASN A 7 6.96 6.13 1.23
N LEU A 8 7.25 6.92 0.18
CA LEU A 8 8.51 6.99 -0.58
C LEU A 8 9.00 8.46 -0.60
N ILE A 9 10.21 8.81 -0.10
CA ILE A 9 10.26 10.02 0.76
C ILE A 9 11.66 10.66 1.04
N PHE A 10 11.67 11.86 1.71
CA PHE A 10 12.80 12.56 2.42
C PHE A 10 12.61 12.83 3.98
N VAL A 11 12.51 14.09 4.50
CA VAL A 11 12.28 14.52 5.95
C VAL A 11 11.31 15.77 6.04
N THR A 12 10.34 16.12 6.94
CA THR A 12 9.54 15.71 8.19
C THR A 12 8.37 14.68 8.13
N HIS A 13 7.50 14.43 9.14
CA HIS A 13 6.76 13.13 9.26
C HIS A 13 5.20 13.05 9.29
N ILE A 14 4.68 11.85 8.95
CA ILE A 14 3.27 11.35 9.08
C ILE A 14 3.13 10.31 10.24
N PHE A 15 1.95 10.18 10.93
CA PHE A 15 1.53 9.13 11.94
C PHE A 15 0.01 9.28 12.37
N ASN A 16 -0.73 8.50 13.22
CA ASN A 16 -0.76 7.09 13.71
C ASN A 16 -2.21 6.67 14.25
N LEU A 17 -2.38 5.60 15.06
CA LEU A 17 -3.66 4.89 15.35
C LEU A 17 -3.93 4.47 16.84
N PHE A 18 -5.20 4.09 17.22
CA PHE A 18 -5.74 3.15 18.30
C PHE A 18 -7.31 3.32 18.51
N PHE A 19 -8.20 2.48 19.11
CA PHE A 19 -8.33 1.03 19.51
C PHE A 19 -9.82 0.62 19.89
N SER A 20 -10.18 -0.65 20.24
CA SER A 20 -11.55 -1.17 20.67
C SER A 20 -11.50 -2.63 21.29
N PRO A 21 -12.55 -3.50 21.57
CA PRO A 21 -14.05 -3.45 21.71
C PRO A 21 -14.65 -4.25 22.96
N SER A 22 -15.97 -4.64 23.03
CA SER A 22 -16.64 -5.51 24.09
C SER A 22 -18.07 -6.10 23.72
N ARG A 23 -18.93 -6.71 24.61
CA ARG A 23 -19.09 -8.16 25.05
C ARG A 23 -20.44 -8.54 25.81
N ARG A 24 -20.96 -9.81 25.72
CA ARG A 24 -22.04 -10.56 26.53
C ARG A 24 -23.55 -10.14 26.36
N SER A 25 -24.67 -10.77 26.87
CA SER A 25 -25.03 -11.86 27.85
C SER A 25 -26.49 -12.49 27.67
N ALA A 26 -26.97 -13.53 28.43
CA ALA A 26 -28.35 -14.16 28.34
C ALA A 26 -28.86 -15.10 29.52
N ARG A 27 -30.20 -15.43 29.65
CA ARG A 27 -30.83 -16.68 30.26
C ARG A 27 -32.40 -16.78 30.15
N ILE A 28 -33.01 -17.98 30.40
CA ILE A 28 -34.47 -18.36 30.42
C ILE A 28 -34.87 -19.10 31.75
N HIS A 29 -36.17 -19.27 32.06
CA HIS A 29 -36.70 -20.00 33.26
C HIS A 29 -37.90 -20.93 32.94
N HIS A 30 -38.15 -21.98 33.75
CA HIS A 30 -39.29 -22.93 33.64
C HIS A 30 -40.13 -23.05 34.94
N ARG A 31 -41.30 -23.70 34.87
CA ARG A 31 -42.17 -24.18 35.97
C ARG A 31 -42.89 -25.49 35.57
N GLY A 32 -43.49 -26.20 36.53
CA GLY A 32 -44.33 -27.40 36.33
C GLY A 32 -45.24 -27.68 37.56
N HIS A 33 -46.14 -28.66 37.47
CA HIS A 33 -47.03 -29.13 38.56
C HIS A 33 -47.45 -30.61 38.38
N SER A 34 -48.12 -31.20 39.37
CA SER A 34 -48.25 -32.65 39.58
C SER A 34 -49.66 -33.14 39.95
N LYS A 35 -49.94 -34.46 39.77
CA LYS A 35 -50.63 -35.35 40.74
C LYS A 35 -50.77 -36.82 40.27
N LEU A 36 -50.97 -37.72 41.24
CA LEU A 36 -51.25 -39.16 41.09
C LEU A 36 -52.64 -39.50 41.66
N PRO A 37 -53.28 -40.60 41.21
CA PRO A 37 -54.16 -41.41 42.05
C PRO A 37 -53.73 -42.90 42.12
N ARG A 38 -54.58 -43.77 42.69
CA ARG A 38 -54.23 -45.08 43.28
C ARG A 38 -54.52 -46.30 42.38
N HIS A 39 -53.90 -47.43 42.71
CA HIS A 39 -54.22 -48.77 42.22
C HIS A 39 -55.63 -49.24 42.65
N TYR A 40 -56.22 -50.13 41.85
CA TYR A 40 -57.36 -50.98 42.18
C TYR A 40 -57.23 -52.29 41.42
N GLU A 41 -57.39 -53.45 42.08
CA GLU A 41 -57.31 -54.75 41.41
C GLU A 41 -58.63 -55.11 40.72
N SER A 42 -58.56 -55.44 39.43
CA SER A 42 -59.63 -56.09 38.69
C SER A 42 -59.01 -57.07 37.68
N LYS A 43 -59.78 -58.08 37.26
CA LYS A 43 -59.31 -59.07 36.27
C LYS A 43 -59.28 -58.44 34.88
N THR A 44 -58.16 -57.82 34.54
CA THR A 44 -57.89 -57.27 33.21
C THR A 44 -58.02 -58.35 32.14
N LYS A 45 -58.69 -58.04 31.04
CA LYS A 45 -58.57 -58.83 29.81
C LYS A 45 -57.22 -58.54 29.18
N VAL A 46 -56.77 -59.44 28.31
CA VAL A 46 -55.51 -59.27 27.57
C VAL A 46 -55.55 -57.97 26.75
N ASP A 47 -56.72 -57.60 26.24
CA ASP A 47 -56.97 -56.37 25.48
C ASP A 47 -56.67 -55.10 26.30
N ASP A 48 -57.04 -55.08 27.59
CA ASP A 48 -56.80 -53.93 28.49
C ASP A 48 -55.29 -53.74 28.72
N ILE A 49 -54.56 -54.84 28.89
CA ILE A 49 -53.10 -54.85 29.07
C ILE A 49 -52.41 -54.38 27.77
N LEU A 50 -52.86 -54.87 26.61
CA LEU A 50 -52.32 -54.46 25.31
C LEU A 50 -52.52 -52.96 25.07
N ASN A 51 -53.71 -52.42 25.37
CA ASN A 51 -53.98 -50.99 25.25
C ASN A 51 -53.08 -50.16 26.18
N ALA A 52 -52.92 -50.55 27.45
CA ALA A 52 -52.03 -49.86 28.38
C ALA A 52 -50.55 -49.90 27.94
N VAL A 53 -50.08 -51.01 27.37
CA VAL A 53 -48.73 -51.10 26.79
C VAL A 53 -48.58 -50.19 25.57
N VAL A 54 -49.59 -50.11 24.69
CA VAL A 54 -49.59 -49.20 23.54
C VAL A 54 -49.57 -47.73 23.99
N GLU A 55 -50.32 -47.35 25.02
CA GLU A 55 -50.27 -46.00 25.60
C GLU A 55 -48.88 -45.66 26.17
N ILE A 56 -48.25 -46.58 26.91
CA ILE A 56 -46.90 -46.38 27.46
C ILE A 56 -45.86 -46.24 26.33
N VAL A 57 -45.96 -47.04 25.26
CA VAL A 57 -45.08 -46.93 24.09
C VAL A 57 -45.31 -45.62 23.34
N ALA A 58 -46.56 -45.20 23.14
CA ALA A 58 -46.89 -43.92 22.51
C ALA A 58 -46.38 -42.72 23.33
N ALA A 59 -46.50 -42.78 24.66
CA ALA A 59 -45.94 -41.79 25.58
C ALA A 59 -44.40 -41.74 25.49
N ALA A 60 -43.72 -42.89 25.42
CA ALA A 60 -42.27 -42.94 25.25
C ALA A 60 -41.83 -42.33 23.90
N VAL A 61 -42.49 -42.69 22.79
CA VAL A 61 -42.18 -42.15 21.46
C VAL A 61 -42.41 -40.64 21.38
N THR A 62 -43.52 -40.14 21.93
CA THR A 62 -43.80 -38.69 21.93
C THR A 62 -42.81 -37.89 22.77
N ILE A 63 -42.35 -38.43 23.91
CA ILE A 63 -41.25 -37.83 24.70
C ILE A 63 -39.95 -37.77 23.89
N VAL A 64 -39.58 -38.84 23.17
CA VAL A 64 -38.37 -38.87 22.34
C VAL A 64 -38.42 -37.85 21.21
N VAL A 65 -39.55 -37.73 20.49
CA VAL A 65 -39.71 -36.74 19.41
C VAL A 65 -39.63 -35.31 19.94
N VAL A 66 -40.24 -35.01 21.10
CA VAL A 66 -40.16 -33.67 21.71
C VAL A 66 -38.76 -33.36 22.27
N ALA A 67 -37.99 -34.38 22.65
CA ALA A 67 -36.63 -34.22 23.18
C ALA A 67 -35.55 -33.96 22.12
N ILE A 68 -35.84 -34.22 20.83
CA ILE A 68 -34.88 -34.03 19.72
C ILE A 68 -35.26 -32.74 18.96
N PRO A 69 -34.52 -31.62 19.12
CA PRO A 69 -34.85 -30.35 18.47
C PRO A 69 -34.39 -30.32 17.01
N GLU A 70 -35.05 -31.07 16.12
CA GLU A 70 -34.73 -31.19 14.69
C GLU A 70 -34.63 -29.84 13.95
N GLY A 71 -35.39 -28.83 14.40
CA GLY A 71 -35.35 -27.47 13.85
C GLY A 71 -34.10 -26.65 14.21
N LEU A 72 -33.32 -27.04 15.23
CA LEU A 72 -32.19 -26.24 15.72
C LEU A 72 -31.03 -26.15 14.71
N PRO A 73 -30.55 -27.24 14.07
CA PRO A 73 -29.52 -27.15 13.02
C PRO A 73 -29.97 -26.30 11.83
N LEU A 74 -31.26 -26.36 11.47
CA LEU A 74 -31.84 -25.58 10.37
C LEU A 74 -31.88 -24.08 10.72
N ALA A 75 -32.31 -23.72 11.94
CA ALA A 75 -32.33 -22.34 12.41
C ALA A 75 -30.93 -21.71 12.47
N VAL A 76 -29.93 -22.46 12.96
CA VAL A 76 -28.51 -22.03 12.98
C VAL A 76 -28.00 -21.81 11.55
N THR A 77 -28.24 -22.78 10.64
CA THR A 77 -27.78 -22.69 9.24
C THR A 77 -28.40 -21.50 8.51
N LEU A 78 -29.71 -21.26 8.68
CA LEU A 78 -30.42 -20.13 8.08
C LEU A 78 -29.91 -18.78 8.60
N THR A 79 -29.65 -18.69 9.92
CA THR A 79 -29.12 -17.47 10.57
C THR A 79 -27.71 -17.15 10.07
N LEU A 80 -26.83 -18.16 9.94
CA LEU A 80 -25.49 -18.00 9.38
C LEU A 80 -25.55 -17.60 7.91
N ALA A 81 -26.39 -18.23 7.08
CA ALA A 81 -26.54 -17.90 5.67
C ALA A 81 -27.06 -16.47 5.45
N TYR A 82 -28.01 -16.01 6.25
CA TYR A 82 -28.48 -14.62 6.24
C TYR A 82 -27.36 -13.63 6.65
N SER A 83 -26.56 -14.00 7.65
CA SER A 83 -25.40 -13.21 8.10
C SER A 83 -24.34 -13.09 7.01
N MET A 84 -24.01 -14.18 6.31
CA MET A 84 -23.10 -14.15 5.15
C MET A 84 -23.61 -13.23 4.04
N LYS A 85 -24.92 -13.30 3.73
CA LYS A 85 -25.54 -12.43 2.70
C LYS A 85 -25.40 -10.94 3.04
N ARG A 86 -25.51 -10.58 4.33
CA ARG A 86 -25.25 -9.21 4.80
C ARG A 86 -23.77 -8.83 4.70
N MET A 87 -22.87 -9.66 5.22
CA MET A 87 -21.41 -9.42 5.15
C MET A 87 -20.91 -9.22 3.71
N MET A 88 -21.52 -9.90 2.73
CA MET A 88 -21.19 -9.71 1.31
C MET A 88 -21.57 -8.32 0.77
N VAL A 89 -22.64 -7.69 1.28
CA VAL A 89 -22.99 -6.27 0.97
C VAL A 89 -21.95 -5.34 1.56
N ASP A 90 -21.47 -5.64 2.77
CA ASP A 90 -20.36 -4.95 3.45
C ASP A 90 -18.97 -5.29 2.85
N LYS A 91 -18.93 -5.86 1.63
CA LYS A 91 -17.75 -6.29 0.85
C LYS A 91 -16.92 -7.41 1.50
N ALA A 92 -17.37 -8.01 2.60
CA ALA A 92 -16.72 -9.12 3.29
C ALA A 92 -17.25 -10.48 2.79
N MET A 93 -16.68 -11.00 1.69
CA MET A 93 -17.04 -12.31 1.13
C MET A 93 -16.59 -13.47 2.06
N VAL A 94 -17.54 -14.08 2.77
CA VAL A 94 -17.28 -15.28 3.57
C VAL A 94 -17.48 -16.55 2.72
N ARG A 95 -16.50 -17.46 2.72
CA ARG A 95 -16.51 -18.70 1.90
C ARG A 95 -16.92 -19.98 2.64
N LYS A 96 -17.07 -19.94 3.97
CA LYS A 96 -17.46 -21.10 4.82
C LYS A 96 -18.34 -20.62 5.97
N LEU A 97 -19.45 -21.28 6.25
CA LEU A 97 -20.41 -20.88 7.30
C LEU A 97 -19.74 -20.78 8.69
N SER A 98 -18.91 -21.76 9.05
CA SER A 98 -18.15 -21.78 10.32
C SER A 98 -17.09 -20.68 10.44
N ALA A 99 -16.72 -19.98 9.36
CA ALA A 99 -15.79 -18.85 9.45
C ALA A 99 -16.43 -17.63 10.14
N CYS A 100 -17.75 -17.45 10.05
CA CYS A 100 -18.47 -16.41 10.81
C CYS A 100 -18.37 -16.65 12.32
N GLU A 101 -18.61 -17.89 12.76
CA GLU A 101 -18.50 -18.33 14.16
C GLU A 101 -17.05 -18.22 14.68
N THR A 102 -16.09 -18.71 13.89
CA THR A 102 -14.66 -18.64 14.21
C THR A 102 -14.19 -17.20 14.39
N MET A 103 -14.59 -16.29 13.48
CA MET A 103 -14.25 -14.87 13.57
C MET A 103 -14.91 -14.19 14.77
N GLY A 104 -16.16 -14.54 15.09
CA GLY A 104 -16.85 -14.05 16.30
C GLY A 104 -16.20 -14.48 17.62
N SER A 105 -15.36 -15.51 17.59
CA SER A 105 -14.62 -16.04 18.73
C SER A 105 -13.12 -15.67 18.73
N ALA A 106 -12.66 -14.91 17.74
CA ALA A 106 -11.23 -14.62 17.57
C ALA A 106 -10.69 -13.66 18.65
N THR A 107 -9.62 -14.07 19.32
CA THR A 107 -8.92 -13.29 20.37
C THR A 107 -7.62 -12.65 19.91
N VAL A 108 -7.04 -13.13 18.80
CA VAL A 108 -5.79 -12.65 18.20
C VAL A 108 -6.00 -12.51 16.70
N ILE A 109 -5.51 -11.42 16.10
CA ILE A 109 -5.58 -11.18 14.65
C ILE A 109 -4.16 -10.97 14.12
N CYS A 110 -3.65 -11.95 13.37
CA CYS A 110 -2.38 -11.84 12.66
C CYS A 110 -2.63 -11.18 11.29
N THR A 111 -2.08 -9.98 11.08
CA THR A 111 -2.21 -9.23 9.81
C THR A 111 -0.85 -9.10 9.13
N ASP A 112 -0.81 -9.23 7.80
CA ASP A 112 0.36 -8.76 7.04
C ASP A 112 0.35 -7.21 6.98
N LYS A 113 1.54 -6.63 6.90
CA LYS A 113 1.73 -5.21 6.61
C LYS A 113 1.44 -4.90 5.14
N THR A 114 1.80 -5.78 4.20
CA THR A 114 1.71 -5.49 2.75
C THR A 114 0.30 -5.72 2.22
N GLY A 115 -0.28 -4.72 1.54
CA GLY A 115 -1.60 -4.81 0.92
C GLY A 115 -2.79 -5.00 1.86
N THR A 116 -2.54 -5.20 3.17
CA THR A 116 -3.56 -5.45 4.20
C THR A 116 -3.64 -4.27 5.18
N LEU A 117 -2.62 -4.04 6.02
CA LEU A 117 -2.56 -2.81 6.85
C LEU A 117 -2.18 -1.55 6.06
N THR A 118 -1.63 -1.72 4.86
CA THR A 118 -1.16 -0.63 4.01
C THR A 118 -1.77 -0.75 2.62
N MET A 119 -2.20 0.38 2.02
CA MET A 119 -2.84 0.41 0.69
C MET A 119 -1.92 -0.04 -0.47
N ASN A 120 -0.67 -0.38 -0.18
CA ASN A 120 0.42 -0.69 -1.12
C ASN A 120 0.76 0.42 -2.15
N GLU A 121 -0.01 1.50 -2.20
CA GLU A 121 0.38 2.75 -2.82
C GLU A 121 1.51 3.41 -2.01
N MET A 122 2.49 3.96 -2.74
CA MET A 122 3.52 4.81 -2.17
C MET A 122 3.25 6.25 -2.58
N LYS A 123 3.61 7.19 -1.70
CA LYS A 123 3.47 8.63 -1.91
C LYS A 123 4.74 9.34 -1.44
N VAL A 124 5.16 10.35 -2.19
CA VAL A 124 6.03 11.41 -1.69
C VAL A 124 5.21 12.25 -0.72
N THR A 125 5.79 12.57 0.44
CA THR A 125 5.13 13.35 1.51
C THR A 125 6.09 14.39 2.11
N LYS A 126 7.23 14.57 1.44
CA LYS A 126 8.48 15.18 1.91
C LYS A 126 9.43 15.35 0.71
N PHE A 127 10.14 16.47 0.60
CA PHE A 127 11.12 16.71 -0.47
C PHE A 127 12.29 17.59 0.04
N TRP A 128 13.50 17.39 -0.47
CA TRP A 128 14.72 18.13 -0.08
C TRP A 128 15.49 18.59 -1.31
N LEU A 129 16.12 19.76 -1.22
CA LEU A 129 16.97 20.31 -2.27
C LEU A 129 18.20 20.98 -1.64
N GLY A 130 19.37 20.34 -1.81
CA GLY A 130 20.54 20.65 -0.99
C GLY A 130 20.28 20.29 0.47
N GLU A 131 20.81 21.09 1.39
CA GLU A 131 20.72 20.84 2.84
C GLU A 131 19.39 21.29 3.47
N GLU A 132 18.39 21.68 2.67
CA GLU A 132 17.11 22.24 3.16
C GLU A 132 15.89 21.36 2.80
N PRO A 133 14.94 21.18 3.74
CA PRO A 133 13.61 20.63 3.45
C PRO A 133 12.78 21.63 2.64
N VAL A 134 12.10 21.14 1.60
CA VAL A 134 11.22 21.94 0.75
C VAL A 134 9.79 21.42 0.87
N ALA A 135 8.86 22.30 1.27
CA ALA A 135 7.44 21.99 1.42
C ALA A 135 6.73 21.76 0.07
N GLU A 136 5.58 21.09 0.08
CA GLU A 136 4.86 20.71 -1.15
C GLU A 136 4.27 21.91 -1.91
N GLU A 137 4.15 23.06 -1.27
CA GLU A 137 3.73 24.33 -1.87
C GLU A 137 4.92 25.19 -2.35
N ALA A 138 6.15 24.88 -1.90
CA ALA A 138 7.33 25.74 -2.04
C ALA A 138 8.08 25.60 -3.39
N PHE A 139 7.51 24.92 -4.38
CA PHE A 139 8.13 24.80 -5.71
C PHE A 139 8.40 26.15 -6.40
N SER A 140 7.68 27.21 -6.01
CA SER A 140 7.88 28.58 -6.49
C SER A 140 9.16 29.25 -5.98
N SER A 141 9.79 28.75 -4.91
CA SER A 141 11.08 29.24 -4.42
C SER A 141 12.28 28.48 -5.00
N ILE A 142 12.05 27.49 -5.86
CA ILE A 142 13.10 26.75 -6.57
C ILE A 142 13.42 27.47 -7.89
N SER A 143 14.70 27.66 -8.19
CA SER A 143 15.16 28.17 -9.47
C SER A 143 14.57 27.36 -10.65
N PRO A 144 13.96 28.01 -11.67
CA PRO A 144 13.35 27.32 -12.81
C PRO A 144 14.30 26.37 -13.56
N TYR A 145 15.61 26.65 -13.54
CA TYR A 145 16.63 25.77 -14.10
C TYR A 145 16.70 24.43 -13.34
N VAL A 146 16.80 24.47 -12.01
CA VAL A 146 16.83 23.27 -11.17
C VAL A 146 15.49 22.53 -11.21
N LEU A 147 14.37 23.25 -11.25
CA LEU A 147 13.05 22.65 -11.41
C LEU A 147 12.95 21.89 -12.75
N ASN A 148 13.48 22.44 -13.84
CA ASN A 148 13.54 21.76 -15.14
C ASN A 148 14.46 20.53 -15.09
N LEU A 149 15.63 20.60 -14.44
CA LEU A 149 16.51 19.43 -14.25
C LEU A 149 15.81 18.29 -13.49
N ILE A 150 15.04 18.61 -12.45
CA ILE A 150 14.25 17.62 -11.71
C ILE A 150 13.15 17.03 -12.60
N GLN A 151 12.46 17.85 -13.40
CA GLN A 151 11.43 17.38 -14.34
C GLN A 151 12.03 16.50 -15.45
N GLU A 152 13.18 16.86 -16.02
CA GLU A 152 13.93 16.05 -16.98
C GLU A 152 14.35 14.71 -16.37
N GLY A 153 14.95 14.72 -15.18
CA GLY A 153 15.36 13.51 -14.45
C GLY A 153 14.20 12.59 -14.08
N VAL A 154 13.05 13.14 -13.67
CA VAL A 154 11.84 12.35 -13.38
C VAL A 154 11.20 11.80 -14.66
N ALA A 155 11.04 12.62 -15.69
CA ALA A 155 10.34 12.23 -16.91
C ALA A 155 11.13 11.24 -17.78
N LEU A 156 12.46 11.38 -17.83
CA LEU A 156 13.31 10.56 -18.72
C LEU A 156 13.89 9.32 -18.01
N ASN A 157 13.97 9.32 -16.67
CA ASN A 157 14.44 8.18 -15.88
C ASN A 157 13.27 7.45 -15.19
N THR A 158 12.08 7.37 -15.80
CA THR A 158 10.97 6.52 -15.33
C THR A 158 10.32 5.77 -16.49
N THR A 159 9.85 4.55 -16.23
CA THR A 159 9.12 3.73 -17.23
C THR A 159 7.60 3.82 -17.09
N GLY A 160 7.11 4.61 -16.13
CA GLY A 160 5.69 4.84 -15.90
C GLY A 160 5.07 5.76 -16.96
N SER A 161 3.87 5.43 -17.41
CA SER A 161 3.07 6.29 -18.29
C SER A 161 2.05 7.10 -17.49
N ILE A 162 1.75 8.31 -17.99
CA ILE A 162 0.70 9.19 -17.47
C ILE A 162 -0.44 9.20 -18.50
N TYR A 163 -1.62 8.76 -18.07
CA TYR A 163 -2.85 8.74 -18.85
C TYR A 163 -3.87 9.70 -18.22
N ARG A 164 -4.59 10.44 -19.06
CA ARG A 164 -5.74 11.27 -18.66
C ARG A 164 -6.91 10.90 -19.58
N PRO A 165 -7.89 10.13 -19.11
CA PRO A 165 -9.08 9.76 -19.89
C PRO A 165 -9.87 10.97 -20.43
N SER A 166 -9.84 12.11 -19.73
CA SER A 166 -10.51 13.36 -20.10
C SER A 166 -9.80 14.56 -19.46
N SER A 167 -10.16 15.78 -19.85
CA SER A 167 -9.60 17.01 -19.23
C SER A 167 -9.93 17.16 -17.75
N ASN A 168 -11.07 16.59 -17.31
CA ASN A 168 -11.61 16.72 -15.95
C ASN A 168 -11.54 15.39 -15.16
N SER A 169 -10.94 14.33 -15.70
CA SER A 169 -10.75 13.07 -14.97
C SER A 169 -9.50 13.13 -14.09
N GLU A 170 -9.43 12.30 -13.06
CA GLU A 170 -8.18 12.06 -12.33
C GLU A 170 -7.09 11.51 -13.27
N ILE A 171 -5.84 11.63 -12.82
CA ILE A 171 -4.66 11.28 -13.61
C ILE A 171 -4.26 9.84 -13.27
N GLU A 172 -4.45 8.94 -14.23
CA GLU A 172 -4.00 7.56 -14.08
C GLU A 172 -2.50 7.47 -14.37
N ILE A 173 -1.73 7.04 -13.38
CA ILE A 173 -0.27 6.91 -13.47
C ILE A 173 0.11 5.45 -13.28
N SER A 174 0.82 4.91 -14.27
CA SER A 174 1.32 3.53 -14.29
C SER A 174 2.81 3.45 -13.91
N GLY A 175 3.37 2.25 -13.88
CA GLY A 175 4.76 1.97 -13.49
C GLY A 175 4.87 1.27 -12.14
N SER A 176 6.09 1.16 -11.62
CA SER A 176 6.29 0.61 -10.27
C SER A 176 5.68 1.52 -9.19
N PRO A 177 5.35 1.03 -7.98
CA PRO A 177 4.84 1.88 -6.91
C PRO A 177 5.80 3.03 -6.54
N THR A 178 7.10 2.86 -6.77
CA THR A 178 8.11 3.92 -6.64
C THR A 178 7.90 5.03 -7.67
N GLU A 179 7.69 4.66 -8.92
CA GLU A 179 7.61 5.61 -10.04
C GLU A 179 6.25 6.29 -10.10
N LYS A 180 5.16 5.56 -9.79
CA LYS A 180 3.83 6.15 -9.61
C LYS A 180 3.85 7.28 -8.58
N ALA A 181 4.54 7.09 -7.46
CA ALA A 181 4.67 8.10 -6.41
C ALA A 181 5.44 9.36 -6.87
N ILE A 182 6.59 9.18 -7.53
CA ILE A 182 7.43 10.30 -8.00
C ILE A 182 6.74 11.05 -9.16
N LEU A 183 6.14 10.33 -10.11
CA LEU A 183 5.40 10.93 -11.22
C LEU A 183 4.16 11.69 -10.73
N SER A 184 3.40 11.13 -9.77
CA SER A 184 2.28 11.84 -9.12
C SER A 184 2.75 13.14 -8.48
N TRP A 185 3.81 13.08 -7.67
CA TRP A 185 4.41 14.25 -7.02
C TRP A 185 4.89 15.32 -8.02
N ALA A 186 5.57 14.93 -9.10
CA ALA A 186 6.04 15.87 -10.12
C ALA A 186 4.89 16.50 -10.93
N VAL A 187 3.84 15.73 -11.26
CA VAL A 187 2.69 16.22 -12.03
C VAL A 187 1.79 17.12 -11.19
N HIS A 188 1.57 16.83 -9.90
CA HIS A 188 0.69 17.62 -9.04
C HIS A 188 1.40 18.80 -8.36
N GLY A 189 2.59 18.59 -7.79
CA GLY A 189 3.35 19.63 -7.08
C GLY A 189 4.14 20.53 -8.03
N SER A 190 5.08 19.94 -8.78
CA SER A 190 5.92 20.67 -9.75
C SER A 190 5.17 21.11 -11.03
N LYS A 191 3.90 20.69 -11.19
CA LYS A 191 3.05 20.96 -12.37
C LYS A 191 3.68 20.50 -13.70
N MET A 192 4.45 19.41 -13.65
CA MET A 192 5.19 18.87 -14.78
C MET A 192 4.27 18.39 -15.91
N ASP A 193 4.52 18.88 -17.14
CA ASP A 193 3.98 18.28 -18.36
C ASP A 193 4.98 17.27 -18.94
N MET A 194 4.73 16.00 -18.62
CA MET A 194 5.50 14.85 -19.13
C MET A 194 5.63 14.86 -20.67
N GLN A 195 4.56 15.20 -21.40
CA GLN A 195 4.63 15.19 -22.86
C GLN A 195 5.51 16.32 -23.38
N LYS A 196 5.48 17.49 -22.74
CA LYS A 196 6.37 18.61 -23.10
C LYS A 196 7.83 18.24 -22.91
N VAL A 197 8.20 17.67 -21.75
CA VAL A 197 9.59 17.29 -21.43
C VAL A 197 10.11 16.18 -22.36
N VAL A 198 9.30 15.14 -22.61
CA VAL A 198 9.67 14.06 -23.55
C VAL A 198 9.74 14.57 -25.00
N LYS A 199 8.93 15.56 -25.39
CA LYS A 199 9.01 16.19 -26.72
C LYS A 199 10.20 17.13 -26.86
N SER A 200 10.62 17.85 -25.82
CA SER A 200 11.77 18.78 -25.86
C SER A 200 13.13 18.09 -25.82
N CYS A 201 13.21 16.84 -25.36
CA CYS A 201 14.45 16.08 -25.24
C CYS A 201 14.60 15.00 -26.32
N SER A 202 15.81 14.49 -26.49
CA SER A 202 16.13 13.29 -27.28
C SER A 202 16.98 12.36 -26.43
N ILE A 203 16.49 11.14 -26.19
CA ILE A 203 17.22 10.12 -25.42
C ILE A 203 18.27 9.48 -26.32
N LEU A 204 19.52 9.43 -25.84
CA LEU A 204 20.66 8.77 -26.50
C LEU A 204 20.87 7.35 -25.97
N TYR A 205 20.78 7.16 -24.65
CA TYR A 205 20.99 5.87 -24.00
C TYR A 205 20.21 5.77 -22.67
N VAL A 206 19.87 4.56 -22.26
CA VAL A 206 19.21 4.26 -20.98
C VAL A 206 19.89 3.06 -20.33
N GLU A 207 20.42 3.23 -19.12
CA GLU A 207 20.79 2.12 -18.24
C GLU A 207 19.61 1.80 -17.31
N ALA A 208 18.93 0.70 -17.59
CA ALA A 208 17.87 0.16 -16.75
C ALA A 208 18.38 -0.19 -15.34
N PHE A 209 17.48 -0.20 -14.34
CA PHE A 209 17.84 -0.35 -12.94
C PHE A 209 18.69 -1.61 -12.66
N ASN A 210 19.94 -1.41 -12.27
CA ASN A 210 20.86 -2.46 -11.90
C ASN A 210 20.75 -2.74 -10.39
N SER A 211 20.51 -3.99 -9.99
CA SER A 211 20.31 -4.38 -8.59
C SER A 211 21.57 -4.30 -7.72
N GLN A 212 22.77 -4.42 -8.32
CA GLN A 212 24.06 -4.27 -7.63
C GLN A 212 24.39 -2.79 -7.43
N LYS A 213 24.31 -1.97 -8.49
CA LYS A 213 24.53 -0.51 -8.40
C LYS A 213 23.41 0.24 -7.65
N LYS A 214 22.21 -0.35 -7.56
CA LYS A 214 20.95 0.23 -7.04
C LYS A 214 20.55 1.57 -7.68
N ARG A 215 20.90 1.79 -8.95
CA ARG A 215 20.59 3.00 -9.75
C ARG A 215 20.20 2.65 -11.19
N SER A 216 19.51 3.59 -11.84
CA SER A 216 19.24 3.66 -13.29
C SER A 216 19.66 5.03 -13.83
N GLY A 217 20.08 5.08 -15.08
CA GLY A 217 20.61 6.29 -15.73
C GLY A 217 19.99 6.54 -17.10
N VAL A 218 19.88 7.80 -17.51
CA VAL A 218 19.48 8.19 -18.87
C VAL A 218 20.42 9.27 -19.39
N LEU A 219 20.89 9.09 -20.63
CA LEU A 219 21.73 10.02 -21.37
C LEU A 219 20.89 10.69 -22.46
N MET A 220 20.92 12.02 -22.58
CA MET A 220 20.03 12.78 -23.46
C MET A 220 20.66 14.08 -24.01
N LYS A 221 20.08 14.62 -25.08
CA LYS A 221 20.29 16.00 -25.59
C LYS A 221 18.99 16.80 -25.57
N ARG A 222 19.07 18.10 -25.27
CA ARG A 222 17.93 19.03 -25.39
C ARG A 222 17.79 19.43 -26.87
N LYS A 223 16.59 19.42 -27.46
CA LYS A 223 16.42 19.80 -28.87
C LYS A 223 16.66 21.29 -29.15
N ALA A 224 16.70 22.12 -28.11
CA ALA A 224 17.04 23.53 -28.18
C ALA A 224 18.55 23.81 -28.04
N ASP A 225 19.34 22.87 -27.54
CA ASP A 225 20.80 22.97 -27.41
C ASP A 225 21.45 21.66 -27.87
N ASN A 226 22.01 21.69 -29.08
CA ASN A 226 22.57 20.53 -29.73
C ASN A 226 23.98 20.15 -29.21
N ASN A 227 24.63 21.05 -28.45
CA ASN A 227 26.02 20.89 -28.01
C ASN A 227 26.15 20.18 -26.66
N THR A 228 25.23 20.35 -25.71
CA THR A 228 25.31 19.67 -24.41
C THR A 228 24.67 18.27 -24.44
N ILE A 229 25.38 17.28 -23.91
CA ILE A 229 24.78 16.02 -23.43
C ILE A 229 24.51 16.17 -21.94
N GLN A 230 23.44 15.58 -21.43
CA GLN A 230 23.24 15.41 -19.99
C GLN A 230 23.05 13.94 -19.63
N ALA A 231 23.63 13.54 -18.50
CA ALA A 231 23.28 12.32 -17.80
C ALA A 231 22.39 12.66 -16.59
N HIS A 232 21.27 11.95 -16.46
CA HIS A 232 20.37 12.03 -15.30
C HIS A 232 20.29 10.66 -14.62
N TRP A 233 20.63 10.58 -13.34
CA TRP A 233 20.66 9.37 -12.53
C TRP A 233 19.53 9.36 -11.49
N LYS A 234 18.99 8.17 -11.22
CA LYS A 234 17.96 7.89 -10.20
C LYS A 234 18.36 6.65 -9.42
N GLY A 235 18.38 6.68 -8.09
CA GLY A 235 18.79 5.51 -7.31
C GLY A 235 18.58 5.61 -5.80
N ALA A 236 19.02 4.58 -5.08
CA ALA A 236 19.10 4.61 -3.62
C ALA A 236 20.00 5.77 -3.18
N ALA A 237 19.53 6.61 -2.24
CA ALA A 237 20.16 7.91 -1.95
C ALA A 237 21.67 7.82 -1.65
N GLU A 238 22.09 6.83 -0.86
CA GLU A 238 23.50 6.55 -0.51
C GLU A 238 24.38 6.30 -1.76
N MET A 239 23.87 5.51 -2.71
CA MET A 239 24.58 5.13 -3.94
C MET A 239 24.66 6.25 -4.99
N ILE A 240 23.82 7.27 -4.85
CA ILE A 240 23.86 8.49 -5.66
C ILE A 240 24.80 9.50 -5.00
N LEU A 241 24.64 9.73 -3.69
CA LEU A 241 25.50 10.63 -2.91
C LEU A 241 27.00 10.25 -3.03
N ALA A 242 27.31 8.96 -3.08
CA ALA A 242 28.68 8.47 -3.26
C ALA A 242 29.34 8.91 -4.59
N MET A 243 28.58 9.27 -5.63
CA MET A 243 29.08 9.81 -6.90
C MET A 243 29.15 11.35 -6.94
N CYS A 244 28.44 12.03 -6.03
CA CYS A 244 28.25 13.48 -6.13
C CYS A 244 29.45 14.26 -5.58
N THR A 245 29.99 15.16 -6.40
CA THR A 245 31.05 16.12 -6.02
C THR A 245 30.50 17.53 -5.71
N SER A 246 29.24 17.80 -6.07
CA SER A 246 28.56 19.07 -5.86
C SER A 246 27.04 18.86 -5.74
N TYR A 247 26.33 19.90 -5.29
CA TYR A 247 24.88 19.92 -5.15
C TYR A 247 24.30 21.30 -5.52
N TYR A 248 23.00 21.34 -5.81
CA TYR A 248 22.28 22.59 -6.06
C TYR A 248 21.61 23.11 -4.79
N SER A 249 21.73 24.41 -4.54
CA SER A 249 20.84 25.14 -3.64
C SER A 249 19.48 25.43 -4.32
N ALA A 250 18.44 25.74 -3.55
CA ALA A 250 17.14 26.17 -4.08
C ALA A 250 17.24 27.40 -5.01
N SER A 251 18.21 28.28 -4.78
CA SER A 251 18.53 29.43 -5.65
C SER A 251 19.08 29.07 -7.04
N GLY A 252 19.47 27.81 -7.26
CA GLY A 252 20.13 27.34 -8.48
C GLY A 252 21.66 27.47 -8.47
N LEU A 253 22.26 27.96 -7.39
CA LEU A 253 23.72 27.97 -7.22
C LEU A 253 24.23 26.53 -7.05
N VAL A 254 25.29 26.17 -7.79
CA VAL A 254 26.07 24.94 -7.59
C VAL A 254 27.06 25.17 -6.44
N ILE A 255 27.05 24.27 -5.46
CA ILE A 255 27.94 24.29 -4.30
C ILE A 255 28.76 22.99 -4.31
N ASN A 256 30.09 23.09 -4.18
CA ASN A 256 30.95 21.92 -4.06
C ASN A 256 30.69 21.20 -2.74
N MET A 257 30.64 19.87 -2.77
CA MET A 257 30.37 19.05 -1.60
C MET A 257 31.68 18.78 -0.86
N ASP A 258 31.87 19.45 0.28
CA ASP A 258 32.93 19.10 1.23
C ASP A 258 32.52 17.89 2.10
N ASP A 259 33.47 17.34 2.86
CA ASP A 259 33.20 16.19 3.73
C ASP A 259 32.11 16.49 4.77
N ASN A 260 32.00 17.75 5.22
CA ASN A 260 31.00 18.19 6.19
C ASN A 260 29.58 18.27 5.58
N ALA A 261 29.42 18.75 4.35
CA ALA A 261 28.16 18.66 3.59
C ALA A 261 27.80 17.20 3.33
N LYS A 262 28.77 16.37 2.92
CA LYS A 262 28.56 14.94 2.70
C LYS A 262 28.08 14.21 3.97
N MET A 263 28.73 14.44 5.11
CA MET A 263 28.29 13.92 6.41
C MET A 263 26.88 14.39 6.78
N ARG A 264 26.51 15.64 6.49
CA ARG A 264 25.14 16.15 6.69
C ARG A 264 24.14 15.42 5.79
N PHE A 265 24.43 15.22 4.51
CA PHE A 265 23.59 14.41 3.62
C PHE A 265 23.42 12.97 4.12
N GLU A 266 24.49 12.33 4.60
CA GLU A 266 24.43 10.99 5.19
C GLU A 266 23.55 10.95 6.46
N GLN A 267 23.68 11.94 7.36
CA GLN A 267 22.82 12.06 8.55
C GLN A 267 21.34 12.26 8.17
N ILE A 268 21.05 13.09 7.17
CA ILE A 268 19.69 13.31 6.66
C ILE A 268 19.13 11.98 6.11
N ILE A 269 19.90 11.24 5.30
CA ILE A 269 19.52 9.93 4.75
C ILE A 269 19.26 8.89 5.85
N GLN A 270 20.12 8.81 6.86
CA GLN A 270 19.94 7.92 8.01
C GLN A 270 18.71 8.30 8.84
N GLY A 271 18.45 9.58 9.07
CA GLY A 271 17.25 10.07 9.76
C GLY A 271 15.95 9.72 9.03
N MET A 272 15.95 9.71 7.70
CA MET A 272 14.81 9.15 6.96
C MET A 272 14.72 7.63 7.13
N ALA A 273 15.81 6.89 6.93
CA ALA A 273 15.81 5.43 7.00
C ALA A 273 15.32 4.92 8.36
N ALA A 274 15.77 5.54 9.46
CA ALA A 274 15.32 5.27 10.83
C ALA A 274 13.79 5.43 11.01
N SER A 275 13.18 6.36 10.28
CA SER A 275 11.72 6.57 10.29
C SER A 275 10.96 5.63 9.33
N SER A 276 11.59 4.51 8.91
CA SER A 276 11.07 3.46 8.01
C SER A 276 10.81 3.90 6.56
N LEU A 277 11.74 4.66 5.98
CA LEU A 277 11.52 5.35 4.72
C LEU A 277 12.41 4.86 3.57
N ARG A 278 11.89 4.91 2.36
CA ARG A 278 12.64 4.61 1.14
C ARG A 278 13.19 5.90 0.52
N CYS A 279 14.46 6.16 0.80
CA CYS A 279 15.22 7.31 0.31
C CYS A 279 15.64 7.09 -1.15
N ILE A 280 15.17 7.95 -2.07
CA ILE A 280 15.59 7.97 -3.48
C ILE A 280 16.19 9.34 -3.77
N ALA A 281 17.36 9.37 -4.40
CA ALA A 281 17.99 10.61 -4.86
C ALA A 281 18.07 10.64 -6.38
N PHE A 282 18.19 11.86 -6.90
CA PHE A 282 18.47 12.17 -8.29
C PHE A 282 19.79 12.93 -8.37
N ALA A 283 20.57 12.68 -9.42
CA ALA A 283 21.79 13.43 -9.73
C ALA A 283 21.87 13.70 -11.23
N HIS A 284 22.61 14.75 -11.59
CA HIS A 284 22.70 15.28 -12.93
C HIS A 284 24.14 15.72 -13.23
N LYS A 285 24.60 15.50 -14.46
CA LYS A 285 25.88 16.02 -14.97
C LYS A 285 25.72 16.41 -16.45
N GLU A 286 26.16 17.62 -16.79
CA GLU A 286 26.30 18.07 -18.17
C GLU A 286 27.67 17.66 -18.73
N ILE A 287 27.75 17.45 -20.04
CA ILE A 287 28.96 17.13 -20.79
C ILE A 287 29.04 18.12 -21.97
N PRO A 288 30.10 18.95 -22.07
CA PRO A 288 30.29 19.88 -23.19
C PRO A 288 30.60 19.12 -24.50
N ALA A 289 30.52 19.81 -25.64
CA ALA A 289 30.75 19.21 -26.96
C ALA A 289 32.18 18.64 -27.13
N GLU A 290 33.16 19.24 -26.46
CA GLU A 290 34.59 18.90 -26.59
C GLU A 290 34.95 17.51 -26.02
N GLU A 291 34.20 17.00 -25.04
CA GLU A 291 34.38 15.63 -24.51
C GLU A 291 33.66 14.55 -25.35
N GLN A 292 32.86 14.93 -26.35
CA GLN A 292 32.02 14.01 -27.14
C GLN A 292 32.76 13.35 -28.33
N VAL A 293 34.04 13.68 -28.54
CA VAL A 293 34.75 13.40 -29.81
C VAL A 293 35.13 11.92 -30.00
N ASP A 294 35.39 11.19 -28.91
CA ASP A 294 36.02 9.85 -28.98
C ASP A 294 35.00 8.68 -28.96
N GLU A 295 33.84 8.85 -28.30
CA GLU A 295 32.93 7.74 -28.01
C GLU A 295 31.60 7.80 -28.77
N ARG A 296 31.56 7.07 -29.89
CA ARG A 296 30.28 6.63 -30.50
C ARG A 296 29.53 5.60 -29.65
N ASP A 297 30.16 5.03 -28.62
CA ASP A 297 29.50 4.17 -27.64
C ASP A 297 28.99 4.98 -26.43
N HIS A 298 27.73 5.42 -26.52
CA HIS A 298 27.03 6.14 -25.44
C HIS A 298 26.97 5.37 -24.10
N LYS A 299 27.20 4.05 -24.11
CA LYS A 299 27.29 3.21 -22.90
C LYS A 299 28.65 3.30 -22.23
N ALA A 300 29.72 3.59 -22.98
CA ALA A 300 31.03 3.90 -22.42
C ALA A 300 31.01 5.28 -21.74
N LEU A 301 30.40 6.28 -22.38
CA LEU A 301 30.21 7.62 -21.80
C LEU A 301 29.50 7.57 -20.45
N LEU A 302 28.36 6.86 -20.36
CA LEU A 302 27.62 6.73 -19.10
C LEU A 302 28.41 5.95 -18.04
N LYS A 303 29.22 4.96 -18.44
CA LYS A 303 30.12 4.21 -17.54
C LYS A 303 31.33 5.01 -17.03
N LYS A 304 31.79 6.02 -17.78
CA LYS A 304 32.78 7.00 -17.29
C LYS A 304 32.21 7.94 -16.21
N MET A 305 30.93 7.78 -15.86
CA MET A 305 30.20 8.56 -14.85
C MET A 305 29.67 7.68 -13.70
N ASP A 306 30.12 6.42 -13.60
CA ASP A 306 29.74 5.44 -12.56
C ASP A 306 30.56 5.57 -11.25
#